data_AF-A0A9W7J6F2-F1
#
_entry.id   AF-A0A9W7J6F2-F1
#
_cell.length_a   1.000
_cell.length_b   1.000
_cell.length_c   1.000
_cell.angle_alpha   90.00
_cell.angle_beta   90.00
_cell.angle_gamma   90.00
#
_symmetry.space_group_name_H-M   'P 1'
#
loop_
_entity.id
_entity.type
_entity.pdbx_description
1 polymer ?
#
loop_
_entity_poly.entity_id
_entity_poly.type
_entity_poly.pdbx_seq_one_letter_code
_entity_poly.pdbx_strand_id
1 'polypeptide(L)'
;MDYNWCGARNSSFIQRISALQSPFRGPGLSEAKPHKVIFHPLTGLCITRKSLVHPLQLGPCSDAYPWSYSPQKTLVVKGTRFCLQTDASGTSLKLGIFCTGSNSKWETISDSKMHLSAKLRDGKSICLDVASDNTIITNGCKCISKDNTCDPSSQWFKLVDSTRSSTRVERSLLQYLPGKGLVPNHLVG
;
A
#
# COMPACT_ATOMS: atom_id res chain seq x y z
N MET A 1 20.56 2.18 -21.76
CA MET A 1 20.25 3.16 -22.82
C MET A 1 19.79 2.42 -24.05
N ASP A 2 18.84 2.96 -24.81
CA ASP A 2 18.36 2.43 -26.10
C ASP A 2 19.43 2.51 -27.20
N TYR A 3 19.12 2.02 -28.41
CA TYR A 3 20.07 1.96 -29.53
C TYR A 3 20.56 3.34 -29.99
N ASN A 4 19.76 4.38 -29.77
CA ASN A 4 20.10 5.76 -30.11
C ASN A 4 20.76 6.52 -28.94
N TRP A 5 21.04 5.85 -27.82
CA TRP A 5 21.63 6.44 -26.62
C TRP A 5 20.83 7.60 -26.00
N CYS A 6 19.58 7.82 -26.44
CA CYS A 6 18.75 8.94 -25.99
C CYS A 6 17.71 8.51 -24.93
N GLY A 7 17.42 7.22 -24.83
CA GLY A 7 16.31 6.71 -24.01
C GLY A 7 16.69 5.57 -23.08
N ALA A 8 15.75 5.23 -22.19
CA ALA A 8 15.82 4.00 -21.43
C ALA A 8 15.65 2.80 -22.37
N ARG A 9 16.56 1.82 -22.28
CA ARG A 9 16.53 0.59 -23.11
C ARG A 9 15.25 -0.21 -22.89
N ASN A 10 14.66 -0.08 -21.70
CA ASN A 10 13.36 -0.63 -21.34
C ASN A 10 12.66 0.35 -20.40
N SER A 11 11.77 1.18 -20.95
CA SER A 11 11.02 2.19 -20.18
C SER A 11 10.13 1.56 -19.10
N SER A 12 9.54 0.39 -19.37
CA SER A 12 8.71 -0.32 -18.40
C SER A 12 9.51 -0.79 -17.18
N PHE A 13 10.75 -1.24 -17.38
CA PHE A 13 11.64 -1.60 -16.27
C PHE A 13 11.98 -0.37 -15.43
N ILE A 14 12.30 0.76 -16.07
CA ILE A 14 12.55 2.02 -15.35
C ILE A 14 11.32 2.47 -14.58
N GLN A 15 10.12 2.36 -15.15
CA GLN A 15 8.88 2.66 -14.40
C GLN A 15 8.74 1.79 -13.15
N ARG A 16 8.99 0.47 -13.25
CA ARG A 16 8.93 -0.45 -12.10
C ARG A 16 9.89 -0.06 -10.98
N ILE A 17 11.10 0.36 -11.32
CA ILE A 17 12.10 0.74 -10.31
C ILE A 17 12.07 2.23 -9.97
N SER A 18 11.33 3.07 -10.69
CA SER A 18 11.31 4.54 -10.49
C SER A 18 10.94 4.94 -9.07
N ALA A 19 9.99 4.21 -8.47
CA ALA A 19 9.61 4.38 -7.08
C ALA A 19 10.81 4.15 -6.13
N LEU A 20 11.68 3.19 -6.45
CA LEU A 20 12.90 2.86 -5.70
C LEU A 20 14.11 3.73 -6.07
N GLN A 21 14.11 4.36 -7.25
CA GLN A 21 15.22 5.16 -7.79
C GLN A 21 15.30 6.58 -7.21
N SER A 22 14.16 7.20 -6.91
CA SER A 22 14.16 8.45 -6.15
C SER A 22 14.44 8.10 -4.68
N PRO A 23 15.40 8.76 -4.00
CA PRO A 23 15.69 8.43 -2.63
C PRO A 23 14.43 8.66 -1.79
N PHE A 24 13.85 7.57 -1.28
CA PHE A 24 12.82 7.63 -0.25
C PHE A 24 13.32 8.30 1.05
N ARG A 25 14.63 8.55 1.13
CA ARG A 25 15.36 9.25 2.18
C ARG A 25 16.57 9.96 1.56
N GLY A 26 16.76 11.24 1.86
CA GLY A 26 17.97 11.98 1.49
C GLY A 26 18.02 13.36 2.16
N PRO A 27 19.21 13.94 2.41
CA PRO A 27 19.33 15.30 2.91
C PRO A 27 18.56 16.27 1.99
N GLY A 28 17.68 17.10 2.56
CA GLY A 28 16.88 18.06 1.79
C GLY A 28 15.64 17.50 1.05
N LEU A 29 15.36 16.19 1.13
CA LEU A 29 14.22 15.53 0.46
C LEU A 29 13.09 15.09 1.41
N SER A 30 13.17 15.47 2.69
CA SER A 30 12.17 15.08 3.70
C SER A 30 10.96 16.02 3.69
N GLU A 31 10.00 15.75 2.81
CA GLU A 31 8.72 16.47 2.77
C GLU A 31 7.79 16.10 3.95
N ALA A 32 7.91 14.90 4.50
CA ALA A 32 7.06 14.37 5.57
C ALA A 32 7.82 13.46 6.54
N LYS A 33 7.23 13.24 7.73
CA LYS A 33 7.79 12.33 8.75
C LYS A 33 7.97 10.91 8.19
N PRO A 34 9.07 10.19 8.51
CA PRO A 34 9.33 8.84 8.01
C PRO A 34 8.15 7.88 8.22
N HIS A 35 7.71 7.21 7.16
CA HIS A 35 6.59 6.27 7.14
C HIS A 35 6.90 5.14 6.15
N LYS A 36 5.96 4.24 5.96
CA LYS A 36 6.06 3.16 4.97
C LYS A 36 5.01 3.33 3.87
N VAL A 37 5.32 2.84 2.69
CA VAL A 37 4.36 2.57 1.61
C VAL A 37 4.32 1.07 1.35
N ILE A 38 3.17 0.56 0.90
CA ILE A 38 3.02 -0.84 0.49
C ILE A 38 3.16 -0.86 -1.03
N PHE A 39 4.35 -1.28 -1.49
CA PHE A 39 4.79 -1.23 -2.88
C PHE A 39 4.61 -2.57 -3.58
N HIS A 40 4.14 -2.56 -4.82
CA HIS A 40 3.96 -3.74 -5.66
C HIS A 40 5.06 -3.80 -6.74
N PRO A 41 6.10 -4.65 -6.56
CA PRO A 41 7.31 -4.61 -7.39
C PRO A 41 7.10 -4.84 -8.88
N LEU A 42 6.13 -5.68 -9.26
CA LEU A 42 5.87 -5.99 -10.67
C LEU A 42 5.34 -4.78 -11.44
N THR A 43 4.61 -3.87 -10.79
CA THR A 43 3.97 -2.72 -11.46
C THR A 43 4.65 -1.39 -11.17
N GLY A 44 5.46 -1.30 -10.11
CA GLY A 44 6.01 -0.01 -9.66
C GLY A 44 5.00 0.87 -8.93
N LEU A 45 3.81 0.34 -8.61
CA LEU A 45 2.72 1.09 -7.98
C LEU A 45 2.65 0.78 -6.47
N CYS A 46 1.92 1.61 -5.74
CA CYS A 46 1.67 1.43 -4.31
C CYS A 46 0.17 1.28 -4.02
N ILE A 47 -0.15 0.70 -2.86
CA ILE A 47 -1.53 0.67 -2.35
C ILE A 47 -1.99 2.10 -2.02
N THR A 48 -3.06 2.50 -2.67
CA THR A 48 -3.74 3.79 -2.52
C THR A 48 -5.25 3.59 -2.48
N ARG A 49 -5.99 4.69 -2.41
CA ARG A 49 -7.44 4.74 -2.49
C ARG A 49 -7.87 6.05 -3.14
N LYS A 50 -8.77 5.95 -4.12
CA LYS A 50 -9.32 7.13 -4.80
C LYS A 50 -10.16 7.99 -3.85
N SER A 51 -11.07 7.35 -3.11
CA SER A 51 -11.89 7.95 -2.05
C SER A 51 -12.40 6.90 -1.07
N LEU A 52 -13.00 7.33 0.05
CA LEU A 52 -13.46 6.45 1.13
C LEU A 52 -14.55 5.43 0.74
N VAL A 53 -15.19 5.58 -0.41
CA VAL A 53 -16.19 4.64 -0.92
C VAL A 53 -15.61 3.62 -1.91
N HIS A 54 -14.42 3.90 -2.47
CA HIS A 54 -13.75 2.98 -3.40
C HIS A 54 -12.94 1.92 -2.64
N PRO A 55 -12.70 0.73 -3.22
CA PRO A 55 -11.78 -0.22 -2.61
C PRO A 55 -10.34 0.31 -2.61
N LEU A 56 -9.46 -0.34 -1.83
CA LEU A 56 -8.02 -0.15 -1.97
C LEU A 56 -7.59 -0.69 -3.33
N GLN A 57 -6.70 0.04 -4.00
CA GLN A 57 -6.22 -0.30 -5.35
C GLN A 57 -4.76 0.09 -5.51
N LEU A 58 -4.10 -0.40 -6.56
CA LEU A 58 -2.81 0.13 -6.98
C LEU A 58 -2.95 1.52 -7.61
N GLY A 59 -1.92 2.34 -7.42
CA GLY A 59 -1.78 3.64 -8.06
C GLY A 59 -0.43 4.29 -7.76
N PRO A 60 -0.22 5.55 -8.17
CA PRO A 60 1.04 6.24 -7.95
C PRO A 60 1.43 6.28 -6.48
N CYS A 61 2.71 6.03 -6.17
CA CYS A 61 3.20 6.03 -4.79
C CYS A 61 3.15 7.41 -4.11
N SER A 62 3.05 8.50 -4.89
CA SER A 62 2.75 9.85 -4.37
C SER A 62 1.37 9.98 -3.72
N ASP A 63 0.46 9.07 -4.05
CA ASP A 63 -0.91 9.04 -3.56
C ASP A 63 -1.10 7.94 -2.51
N ALA A 64 -0.03 7.24 -2.12
CA ALA A 64 -0.10 6.15 -1.17
C ALA A 64 -0.47 6.65 0.23
N TYR A 65 -1.12 5.78 1.01
CA TYR A 65 -1.28 6.04 2.45
C TYR A 65 0.07 5.98 3.15
N PRO A 66 0.37 6.89 4.10
CA PRO A 66 1.51 6.74 4.98
C PRO A 66 1.19 5.66 6.00
N TRP A 67 1.88 4.53 5.93
CA TRP A 67 1.69 3.42 6.87
C TRP A 67 2.71 3.48 8.02
N SER A 68 2.28 3.08 9.21
CA SER A 68 3.15 2.56 10.25
C SER A 68 2.95 1.05 10.34
N TYR A 69 4.04 0.33 10.57
CA TYR A 69 4.03 -1.11 10.80
C TYR A 69 4.50 -1.37 12.24
N SER A 70 3.59 -1.85 13.08
CA SER A 70 3.88 -2.04 14.51
C SER A 70 4.62 -3.36 14.79
N PRO A 71 5.29 -3.49 15.94
CA PRO A 71 5.85 -4.78 16.39
C PRO A 71 4.80 -5.89 16.50
N GLN A 72 3.54 -5.52 16.77
CA GLN A 72 2.38 -6.43 16.76
C GLN A 72 1.85 -6.68 15.34
N LYS A 73 2.70 -6.54 14.32
CA LYS A 73 2.42 -6.90 12.92
C LYS A 73 1.16 -6.23 12.37
N THR A 74 0.89 -5.00 12.78
CA THR A 74 -0.32 -4.26 12.35
C THR A 74 0.07 -3.12 11.45
N LEU A 75 -0.58 -3.00 10.29
CA LEU A 75 -0.42 -1.88 9.37
C LEU A 75 -1.48 -0.83 9.66
N VAL A 76 -1.07 0.32 10.18
CA VAL A 76 -1.94 1.43 10.57
C VAL A 76 -1.66 2.63 9.67
N VAL A 77 -2.70 3.30 9.21
CA VAL A 77 -2.55 4.57 8.48
C VAL A 77 -2.13 5.64 9.49
N LYS A 78 -0.92 6.16 9.30
CA LYS A 78 -0.26 7.08 10.22
C LYS A 78 -1.10 8.33 10.45
N GLY A 79 -1.24 8.73 11.71
CA GLY A 79 -2.08 9.88 12.11
C GLY A 79 -3.57 9.53 12.22
N THR A 80 -3.96 8.27 12.05
CA THR A 80 -5.35 7.82 12.17
C THR A 80 -5.46 6.56 13.04
N ARG A 81 -6.70 6.11 13.27
CA ARG A 81 -7.00 4.82 13.92
C ARG A 81 -7.27 3.69 12.92
N PHE A 82 -7.16 3.97 11.62
CA PHE A 82 -7.47 2.99 10.58
C PHE A 82 -6.31 2.01 10.38
N CYS A 83 -6.61 0.72 10.36
CA CYS A 83 -5.67 -0.33 10.02
C CYS A 83 -6.15 -1.20 8.87
N LEU A 84 -5.19 -1.83 8.22
CA LEU A 84 -5.42 -2.80 7.15
C LEU A 84 -6.13 -4.03 7.71
N GLN A 85 -7.27 -4.38 7.13
CA GLN A 85 -8.08 -5.52 7.54
C GLN A 85 -8.54 -6.33 6.34
N THR A 86 -8.81 -7.61 6.61
CA THR A 86 -9.48 -8.53 5.69
C THR A 86 -10.63 -9.22 6.43
N ASP A 87 -11.68 -9.61 5.71
CA ASP A 87 -12.79 -10.38 6.29
C ASP A 87 -12.70 -11.86 5.92
N ALA A 88 -12.38 -12.15 4.66
CA ALA A 88 -12.30 -13.50 4.13
C ALA A 88 -11.26 -13.60 2.99
N SER A 89 -11.14 -14.79 2.40
CA SER A 89 -10.43 -14.98 1.13
C SER A 89 -11.33 -14.54 -0.02
N GLY A 90 -10.74 -14.00 -1.09
CA GLY A 90 -11.44 -13.57 -2.31
C GLY A 90 -12.15 -12.22 -2.19
N THR A 91 -11.96 -11.51 -1.08
CA THR A 91 -12.64 -10.23 -0.82
C THR A 91 -11.69 -9.05 -0.97
N SER A 92 -12.23 -7.88 -1.34
CA SER A 92 -11.47 -6.64 -1.33
C SER A 92 -10.97 -6.29 0.07
N LEU A 93 -9.77 -5.74 0.13
CA LEU A 93 -9.20 -5.26 1.38
C LEU A 93 -9.92 -4.01 1.89
N LYS A 94 -9.99 -3.87 3.22
CA LYS A 94 -10.62 -2.71 3.85
C LYS A 94 -9.73 -2.05 4.89
N LEU A 95 -10.10 -0.81 5.21
CA LEU A 95 -9.62 -0.09 6.37
C LEU A 95 -10.66 -0.19 7.48
N GLY A 96 -10.28 -0.72 8.63
CA GLY A 96 -11.14 -0.76 9.81
C GLY A 96 -10.50 -0.12 11.02
N ILE A 97 -11.26 0.01 12.11
CA ILE A 97 -10.83 0.63 13.36
C ILE A 97 -10.45 -0.38 14.46
N PHE A 98 -10.77 -1.66 14.25
CA PHE A 98 -10.56 -2.73 15.23
C PHE A 98 -9.25 -3.51 14.95
N CYS A 99 -8.12 -2.98 15.42
CA CYS A 99 -6.78 -3.43 15.00
C CYS A 99 -6.16 -4.54 15.87
N THR A 100 -6.96 -5.19 16.71
CA THR A 100 -6.53 -6.21 17.66
C THR A 100 -6.76 -7.64 17.15
N GLY A 101 -7.70 -7.85 16.22
CA GLY A 101 -8.05 -9.16 15.69
C GLY A 101 -6.95 -9.77 14.80
N SER A 102 -6.98 -11.10 14.62
CA SER A 102 -6.03 -11.82 13.75
C SER A 102 -6.10 -11.34 12.29
N ASN A 103 -7.29 -10.94 11.85
CA ASN A 103 -7.57 -10.42 10.51
C ASN A 103 -7.04 -9.01 10.25
N SER A 104 -6.39 -8.38 11.25
CA SER A 104 -5.64 -7.13 11.10
C SER A 104 -4.14 -7.31 11.35
N LYS A 105 -3.67 -8.56 11.46
CA LYS A 105 -2.25 -8.90 11.62
C LYS A 105 -1.69 -9.35 10.28
N TRP A 106 -0.65 -8.67 9.84
CA TRP A 106 -0.02 -8.82 8.53
C TRP A 106 1.46 -9.12 8.70
N GLU A 107 1.90 -10.25 8.16
CA GLU A 107 3.27 -10.75 8.25
C GLU A 107 3.92 -10.81 6.88
N THR A 108 5.18 -10.39 6.80
CA THR A 108 5.99 -10.63 5.61
C THR A 108 6.52 -12.06 5.64
N ILE A 109 5.93 -12.94 4.84
CA ILE A 109 6.30 -14.36 4.73
C ILE A 109 7.13 -14.60 3.45
N SER A 110 7.44 -15.87 3.16
CA SER A 110 8.39 -16.35 2.16
C SER A 110 9.85 -15.98 2.42
N ASP A 111 10.78 -16.64 1.72
CA ASP A 111 12.21 -16.35 1.83
C ASP A 111 12.54 -14.97 1.27
N SER A 112 11.85 -14.57 0.19
CA SER A 112 11.97 -13.25 -0.44
C SER A 112 11.35 -12.10 0.37
N LYS A 113 10.55 -12.40 1.42
CA LYS A 113 9.79 -11.42 2.20
C LYS A 113 8.86 -10.54 1.34
N MET A 114 8.36 -11.09 0.23
CA MET A 114 7.49 -10.38 -0.71
C MET A 114 6.01 -10.74 -0.56
N HIS A 115 5.66 -11.69 0.30
CA HIS A 115 4.26 -12.01 0.54
C HIS A 115 3.82 -11.33 1.83
N LEU A 116 2.77 -10.52 1.77
CA LEU A 116 2.15 -9.94 2.96
C LEU A 116 0.91 -10.76 3.31
N SER A 117 0.99 -11.51 4.41
CA SER A 117 0.00 -12.53 4.78
C SER A 117 -0.75 -12.21 6.07
N ALA A 118 -2.04 -12.54 6.11
CA ALA A 118 -2.85 -12.53 7.32
C ALA A 118 -3.41 -13.92 7.62
N LYS A 119 -3.76 -14.15 8.89
CA LYS A 119 -4.49 -15.35 9.33
C LYS A 119 -5.97 -15.04 9.53
N LEU A 120 -6.83 -15.79 8.85
CA LEU A 120 -8.26 -15.78 9.07
C LEU A 120 -8.63 -16.48 10.38
N ARG A 121 -9.88 -16.32 10.82
CA ARG A 121 -10.38 -16.92 12.09
C ARG A 121 -10.37 -18.45 12.08
N ASP A 122 -10.54 -19.04 10.91
CA ASP A 122 -10.46 -20.49 10.66
C ASP A 122 -9.00 -21.01 10.63
N GLY A 123 -8.01 -20.14 10.83
CA GLY A 123 -6.59 -20.47 10.82
C GLY A 123 -5.94 -20.47 9.43
N LYS A 124 -6.72 -20.27 8.36
CA LYS A 124 -6.20 -20.23 6.99
C LYS A 124 -5.32 -18.99 6.78
N SER A 125 -4.14 -19.21 6.22
CA SER A 125 -3.27 -18.12 5.76
C SER A 125 -3.70 -17.63 4.38
N ILE A 126 -3.83 -16.32 4.26
CA ILE A 126 -4.12 -15.62 3.01
C ILE A 126 -3.04 -14.57 2.76
N CYS A 127 -2.85 -14.17 1.51
CA CYS A 127 -1.91 -13.16 1.08
C CYS A 127 -2.64 -12.02 0.37
N LEU A 128 -2.05 -10.83 0.39
CA LEU A 128 -2.45 -9.76 -0.52
C LEU A 128 -2.25 -10.21 -1.96
N ASP A 129 -3.18 -9.80 -2.82
CA ASP A 129 -3.18 -10.09 -4.25
C ASP A 129 -3.79 -8.89 -5.01
N VAL A 130 -3.54 -8.84 -6.31
CA VAL A 130 -4.03 -7.78 -7.19
C VAL A 130 -5.00 -8.37 -8.20
N ALA A 131 -6.24 -7.88 -8.20
CA ALA A 131 -7.24 -8.21 -9.21
C ALA A 131 -6.91 -7.53 -10.56
N SER A 132 -7.53 -8.01 -11.64
CA SER A 132 -7.29 -7.50 -13.00
C SER A 132 -7.61 -6.02 -13.19
N ASP A 133 -8.49 -5.45 -12.35
CA ASP A 133 -8.87 -4.03 -12.32
C ASP A 133 -7.98 -3.18 -11.39
N ASN A 134 -6.86 -3.74 -10.93
CA ASN A 134 -5.93 -3.17 -9.94
C ASN A 134 -6.48 -3.06 -8.50
N THR A 135 -7.65 -3.63 -8.22
CA THR A 135 -8.19 -3.70 -6.85
C THR A 135 -7.33 -4.62 -5.98
N ILE A 136 -7.05 -4.19 -4.75
CA ILE A 136 -6.34 -5.03 -3.76
C ILE A 136 -7.34 -5.97 -3.12
N ILE A 137 -7.07 -7.27 -3.26
CA ILE A 137 -7.88 -8.35 -2.72
C ILE A 137 -7.02 -9.27 -1.86
N THR A 138 -7.65 -10.26 -1.24
CA THR A 138 -6.98 -11.37 -0.55
C THR A 138 -7.19 -12.67 -1.30
N ASN A 139 -6.18 -13.52 -1.37
CA ASN A 139 -6.30 -14.88 -1.89
C ASN A 139 -5.43 -15.85 -1.09
N GLY A 140 -5.57 -17.15 -1.37
CA GLY A 140 -4.56 -18.13 -0.92
C GLY A 140 -3.18 -17.72 -1.41
N CYS A 141 -2.17 -17.89 -0.56
CA CYS A 141 -0.80 -17.53 -0.90
C CYS A 141 -0.26 -18.42 -2.02
N LYS A 142 0.23 -17.81 -3.10
CA LYS A 142 0.82 -18.48 -4.27
C LYS A 142 2.29 -18.80 -3.99
N CYS A 143 2.74 -19.95 -4.48
CA CYS A 143 4.16 -20.32 -4.59
C CYS A 143 4.96 -20.19 -3.27
N ILE A 144 4.30 -20.52 -2.15
CA ILE A 144 4.96 -20.67 -0.84
C ILE A 144 5.69 -22.02 -0.76
N SER A 145 5.20 -23.04 -1.48
CA SER A 145 5.87 -24.31 -1.69
C SER A 145 6.85 -24.24 -2.87
N LYS A 146 7.75 -25.24 -2.98
CA LYS A 146 8.81 -25.33 -4.01
C LYS A 146 8.30 -25.68 -5.42
N ASP A 147 7.10 -25.23 -5.79
CA ASP A 147 6.57 -25.42 -7.14
C ASP A 147 7.09 -24.33 -8.07
N ASN A 148 7.93 -24.72 -9.03
CA ASN A 148 8.56 -23.81 -9.99
C ASN A 148 7.64 -23.42 -11.15
N THR A 149 6.44 -24.00 -11.26
CA THR A 149 5.45 -23.68 -12.30
C THR A 149 4.48 -22.58 -11.88
N CYS A 150 4.55 -22.17 -10.63
CA CYS A 150 3.65 -21.21 -10.02
C CYS A 150 4.14 -19.77 -10.20
N ASP A 151 3.23 -18.85 -10.56
CA ASP A 151 3.51 -17.41 -10.66
C ASP A 151 2.96 -16.65 -9.43
N PRO A 152 3.82 -16.14 -8.53
CA PRO A 152 3.41 -15.37 -7.35
C PRO A 152 3.40 -13.87 -7.59
N SER A 153 3.67 -13.40 -8.81
CA SER A 153 4.03 -12.01 -9.07
C SER A 153 2.94 -10.99 -8.74
N SER A 154 1.67 -11.38 -8.85
CA SER A 154 0.49 -10.62 -8.43
C SER A 154 0.36 -10.47 -6.90
N GLN A 155 1.06 -11.29 -6.12
CA GLN A 155 1.06 -11.28 -4.66
C GLN A 155 2.32 -10.68 -4.05
N TRP A 156 3.20 -10.10 -4.88
CA TRP A 156 4.40 -9.46 -4.37
C TRP A 156 4.10 -8.06 -3.84
N PHE A 157 4.26 -7.88 -2.54
CA PHE A 157 4.17 -6.61 -1.84
C PHE A 157 5.35 -6.42 -0.90
N LYS A 158 5.93 -5.22 -0.92
CA LYS A 158 7.05 -4.85 -0.06
C LYS A 158 6.71 -3.61 0.74
N LEU A 159 7.02 -3.64 2.02
CA LEU A 159 7.00 -2.45 2.86
C LEU A 159 8.27 -1.66 2.61
N VAL A 160 8.13 -0.47 2.03
CA VAL A 160 9.27 0.41 1.69
C VAL A 160 9.17 1.67 2.52
N ASP A 161 10.28 2.11 3.11
CA ASP A 161 10.34 3.35 3.86
C ASP A 161 10.19 4.55 2.91
N SER A 162 9.59 5.66 3.39
CA SER A 162 9.35 6.88 2.63
C SER A 162 9.34 8.12 3.52
N THR A 163 9.80 9.24 3.00
CA THR A 163 9.67 10.60 3.59
C THR A 163 8.90 11.57 2.69
N ARG A 164 8.26 11.09 1.61
CA ARG A 164 7.49 11.94 0.70
C ARG A 164 6.12 12.28 1.27
N SER A 165 5.65 13.51 1.04
CA SER A 165 4.29 13.88 1.42
C SER A 165 3.27 13.17 0.51
N SER A 166 2.12 12.81 1.05
CA SER A 166 1.03 12.24 0.26
C SER A 166 -0.02 13.33 0.01
N THR A 167 -0.13 13.75 -1.25
CA THR A 167 -0.99 14.86 -1.68
C THR A 167 -2.49 14.58 -1.45
N ARG A 168 -2.87 13.30 -1.44
CA ARG A 168 -4.27 12.85 -1.34
C ARG A 168 -4.70 12.57 0.09
N VAL A 169 -3.78 12.14 0.95
CA VAL A 169 -4.07 11.77 2.34
C VAL A 169 -4.45 13.00 3.16
N GLU A 170 -3.83 14.15 2.91
CA GLU A 170 -4.26 15.42 3.51
C GLU A 170 -5.74 15.69 3.18
N ARG A 171 -6.14 15.63 1.90
CA ARG A 171 -7.52 15.93 1.48
C ARG A 171 -8.56 14.92 1.98
N SER A 172 -8.22 13.63 2.02
CA SER A 172 -9.15 12.57 2.44
C SER A 172 -9.30 12.46 3.96
N LEU A 173 -8.28 12.83 4.73
CA LEU A 173 -8.30 12.73 6.21
C LEU A 173 -8.68 14.05 6.91
N LEU A 174 -8.62 15.19 6.21
CA LEU A 174 -9.06 16.49 6.74
C LEU A 174 -10.50 16.48 7.29
N GLN A 175 -11.35 15.59 6.79
CA GLN A 175 -12.74 15.43 7.27
C GLN A 175 -12.86 14.75 8.65
N TYR A 176 -11.77 14.16 9.18
CA TYR A 176 -11.75 13.44 10.45
C TYR A 176 -10.75 14.01 11.46
N LEU A 177 -10.06 15.11 11.13
CA LEU A 177 -9.26 15.84 12.10
C LEU A 177 -10.19 16.65 13.02
N PRO A 178 -10.14 16.45 14.35
CA PRO A 178 -10.88 17.33 15.25
C PRO A 178 -10.24 18.73 15.17
N GLY A 179 -11.01 19.73 14.72
CA GLY A 179 -10.67 21.14 14.91
C GLY A 179 -10.26 21.98 13.69
N LYS A 180 -10.71 21.68 12.47
CA LYS A 180 -10.74 22.70 11.40
C LYS A 180 -12.13 22.80 10.78
N GLY A 181 -12.97 23.60 11.41
CA GLY A 181 -14.20 24.08 10.79
C GLY A 181 -13.86 24.78 9.48
N LEU A 182 -14.42 24.27 8.38
CA LEU A 182 -14.59 25.05 7.16
C LEU A 182 -15.55 26.18 7.52
N VAL A 183 -15.05 27.41 7.62
CA VAL A 183 -15.91 28.59 7.62
C VAL A 183 -16.54 28.65 6.22
N PRO A 184 -17.86 28.48 6.05
CA PRO A 184 -18.49 28.70 4.76
C PRO A 184 -18.50 30.21 4.52
N ASN A 185 -17.75 30.67 3.53
CA ASN A 185 -18.01 31.98 2.93
C ASN A 185 -19.36 31.88 2.23
N HIS A 186 -20.43 32.36 2.87
CA HIS A 186 -21.58 32.86 2.16
C HIS A 186 -22.43 33.81 3.02
N LEU A 187 -22.79 34.91 2.37
CA LEU A 187 -23.85 35.88 2.69
C LEU A 187 -23.45 37.05 3.59
N VAL A 188 -23.05 38.15 2.94
CA VAL A 188 -23.58 39.48 3.29
C VAL A 188 -24.25 40.00 2.04
N GLY A 189 -25.58 40.13 2.12
CA GLY A 189 -26.36 41.03 1.28
C GLY A 189 -26.34 42.44 1.86
#